data_AF-A0ABD6SH84-F1
#
_entry.id   AF-A0ABD6SH84-F1
#
_cell.length_a   1.000
_cell.length_b   1.000
_cell.length_c   1.000
_cell.angle_alpha   90.00
_cell.angle_beta   90.00
_cell.angle_gamma   90.00
#
_symmetry.space_group_name_H-M   'P 1'
#
loop_
_entity.id
_entity.type
_entity.pdbx_description
1 polymer ?
#
loop_
_entity_poly.entity_id
_entity_poly.type
_entity_poly.pdbx_seq_one_letter_code
_entity_poly.pdbx_strand_id
1 'polypeptide(L)'
;MDYSKQRQKSVHRKKLYENLNEMPFYIEEFVEYKELHDASPSTLLNYVYDFRVFFNWLLSEQIIEFKPIKDISFSDLENLKKKDVENFMRFLKLQQNMQNSSVNRKISALKSLFKYLTSLSENEDGECYFYRNVMAKIEIHKDKETLNARAKRMRSKIFHNDDQEFLNYVKYEHEKSLTKHQLFYFLRDKERDVAILSLFLGSGIRVSE
;
A
#
# COMPACT_ATOMS: atom_id res chain seq x y z
N MET A 1 -15.51 -5.65 21.28
CA MET A 1 -14.10 -5.22 21.08
C MET A 1 -13.52 -6.01 19.92
N ASP A 2 -12.87 -5.32 19.00
CA ASP A 2 -12.59 -5.80 17.64
C ASP A 2 -11.27 -6.60 17.55
N TYR A 3 -11.35 -7.89 17.94
CA TYR A 3 -10.23 -8.83 17.94
C TYR A 3 -9.59 -9.01 16.55
N SER A 4 -10.36 -8.88 15.48
CA SER A 4 -9.87 -9.06 14.10
C SER A 4 -8.96 -7.91 13.68
N LYS A 5 -9.38 -6.65 13.93
CA LYS A 5 -8.55 -5.47 13.67
C LYS A 5 -7.25 -5.49 14.48
N GLN A 6 -7.31 -5.92 15.74
CA GLN A 6 -6.13 -5.98 16.60
C GLN A 6 -5.13 -7.05 16.13
N ARG A 7 -5.63 -8.22 15.67
CA ARG A 7 -4.80 -9.29 15.09
C ARG A 7 -4.17 -8.87 13.76
N GLN A 8 -4.89 -8.20 12.88
CA GLN A 8 -4.31 -7.75 11.61
C GLN A 8 -3.21 -6.69 11.84
N LYS A 9 -3.46 -5.73 12.74
CA LYS A 9 -2.45 -4.74 13.13
C LYS A 9 -1.20 -5.38 13.73
N SER A 10 -1.34 -6.40 14.57
CA SER A 10 -0.18 -7.10 15.17
C SER A 10 0.62 -7.88 14.12
N VAL A 11 -0.04 -8.56 13.19
CA VAL A 11 0.64 -9.28 12.09
C VAL A 11 1.41 -8.31 11.18
N HIS A 12 0.79 -7.19 10.80
CA HIS A 12 1.47 -6.19 9.96
C HIS A 12 2.63 -5.51 10.68
N ARG A 13 2.47 -5.22 11.99
CA ARG A 13 3.56 -4.67 12.82
C ARG A 13 4.74 -5.65 12.88
N LYS A 14 4.50 -6.95 13.07
CA LYS A 14 5.57 -7.95 13.05
C LYS A 14 6.32 -7.97 11.71
N LYS A 15 5.59 -8.03 10.60
CA LYS A 15 6.17 -7.99 9.25
C LYS A 15 6.95 -6.71 8.97
N LEU A 16 6.50 -5.58 9.51
CA LEU A 16 7.19 -4.30 9.38
C LEU A 16 8.59 -4.38 9.98
N TYR A 17 8.73 -4.77 11.25
CA TYR A 17 10.04 -4.88 11.90
C TYR A 17 10.93 -5.95 11.28
N GLU A 18 10.38 -7.08 10.82
CA GLU A 18 11.14 -8.08 10.05
C GLU A 18 11.77 -7.47 8.79
N ASN A 19 11.05 -6.59 8.09
CA ASN A 19 11.53 -5.93 6.87
C ASN A 19 12.47 -4.75 7.14
N LEU A 20 12.36 -4.09 8.30
CA LEU A 20 13.24 -2.98 8.68
C LEU A 20 14.68 -3.42 8.89
N ASN A 21 14.92 -4.66 9.32
CA ASN A 21 16.27 -5.20 9.53
C ASN A 21 17.18 -5.12 8.30
N GLU A 22 16.59 -5.08 7.10
CA GLU A 22 17.27 -5.02 5.80
C GLU A 22 17.27 -3.60 5.18
N MET A 23 16.69 -2.62 5.88
CA MET A 23 16.62 -1.22 5.43
C MET A 23 17.74 -0.39 6.07
N PRO A 24 18.11 0.75 5.45
CA PRO A 24 18.97 1.74 6.08
C PRO A 24 18.38 2.25 7.40
N PHE A 25 19.26 2.63 8.33
CA PHE A 25 18.86 3.12 9.65
C PHE A 25 17.86 4.29 9.59
N TYR A 26 18.04 5.22 8.64
CA TYR A 26 17.15 6.39 8.50
C TYR A 26 15.71 6.01 8.06
N ILE A 27 15.49 4.79 7.56
CA ILE A 27 14.15 4.27 7.27
C ILE A 27 13.46 3.82 8.57
N GLU A 28 14.22 3.24 9.50
CA GLU A 28 13.71 2.87 10.82
C GLU A 28 13.27 4.11 11.59
N GLU A 29 14.13 5.13 11.65
CA GLU A 29 13.77 6.43 12.27
C GLU A 29 12.57 7.10 11.60
N PHE A 30 12.48 7.05 10.26
CA PHE A 30 11.31 7.54 9.54
C PHE A 30 10.02 6.79 9.95
N VAL A 31 10.11 5.46 10.11
CA VAL A 31 8.98 4.64 10.55
C VAL A 31 8.59 4.99 11.97
N GLU A 32 9.54 5.13 12.89
CA GLU A 32 9.30 5.56 14.28
C GLU A 32 8.64 6.94 14.34
N TYR A 33 9.15 7.91 13.59
CA TYR A 33 8.55 9.23 13.44
C TYR A 33 7.08 9.12 12.97
N LYS A 34 6.80 8.27 11.99
CA LYS A 34 5.43 8.08 11.49
C LYS A 34 4.53 7.31 12.46
N GLU A 35 5.07 6.36 13.23
CA GLU A 35 4.33 5.68 14.30
C GLU A 35 3.88 6.66 15.39
N LEU A 36 4.74 7.61 15.77
CA LEU A 36 4.41 8.69 16.71
C LEU A 36 3.32 9.64 16.19
N HIS A 37 3.14 9.70 14.86
CA HIS A 37 2.13 10.51 14.18
C HIS A 37 0.95 9.66 13.68
N ASP A 38 0.56 8.64 14.44
CA ASP A 38 -0.63 7.80 14.25
C ASP A 38 -0.72 7.04 12.91
N ALA A 39 0.41 6.80 12.23
CA ALA A 39 0.41 5.98 11.02
C ALA A 39 0.11 4.50 11.35
N SER A 40 -0.80 3.89 10.59
CA SER A 40 -1.14 2.48 10.81
C SER A 40 0.02 1.55 10.40
N PRO A 41 0.21 0.40 11.07
CA PRO A 41 1.23 -0.58 10.69
C PRO A 41 1.13 -1.04 9.23
N SER A 42 -0.08 -1.14 8.68
CA SER A 42 -0.33 -1.44 7.27
C SER A 42 0.23 -0.37 6.34
N THR A 43 0.06 0.90 6.70
CA THR A 43 0.56 2.04 5.91
C THR A 43 2.08 2.03 5.91
N LEU A 44 2.69 1.83 7.07
CA LEU A 44 4.15 1.80 7.25
C LEU A 44 4.79 0.63 6.51
N LEU A 45 4.20 -0.57 6.61
CA LEU A 45 4.66 -1.73 5.86
C LEU A 45 4.65 -1.48 4.35
N ASN A 46 3.59 -0.83 3.85
CA ASN A 46 3.51 -0.45 2.44
C ASN A 46 4.58 0.60 2.05
N TYR A 47 4.90 1.55 2.94
CA TYR A 47 6.01 2.49 2.71
C TYR A 47 7.35 1.76 2.61
N VAL A 48 7.65 0.84 3.53
CA VAL A 48 8.88 0.04 3.49
C VAL A 48 8.98 -0.77 2.21
N TYR A 49 7.90 -1.40 1.75
CA TYR A 49 7.88 -2.08 0.46
C TYR A 49 8.09 -1.13 -0.74
N ASP A 50 7.52 0.07 -0.69
CA ASP A 50 7.73 1.06 -1.75
C ASP A 50 9.18 1.56 -1.79
N PHE A 51 9.80 1.77 -0.63
CA PHE A 51 11.21 2.16 -0.53
C PHE A 51 12.13 1.05 -1.03
N ARG A 52 11.85 -0.20 -0.69
CA ARG A 52 12.59 -1.37 -1.20
C ARG A 52 12.59 -1.42 -2.72
N VAL A 53 11.44 -1.22 -3.35
CA VAL A 53 11.33 -1.20 -4.82
C VAL A 53 12.17 -0.08 -5.41
N PHE A 54 12.17 1.10 -4.78
CA PHE A 54 12.98 2.22 -5.24
C PHE A 54 14.49 1.98 -5.08
N PHE A 55 14.93 1.49 -3.93
CA PHE A 55 16.35 1.18 -3.69
C PHE A 55 16.88 0.09 -4.61
N ASN A 56 16.13 -0.98 -4.80
CA ASN A 56 16.49 -2.01 -5.79
C ASN A 56 16.61 -1.44 -7.21
N TRP A 57 15.71 -0.52 -7.58
CA TRP A 57 15.77 0.13 -8.87
C TRP A 57 17.00 1.04 -9.03
N LEU A 58 17.37 1.80 -7.99
CA LEU A 58 18.59 2.62 -8.00
C LEU A 58 19.84 1.77 -8.21
N LEU A 59 19.91 0.62 -7.55
CA LEU A 59 21.02 -0.33 -7.69
C LEU A 59 21.02 -0.98 -9.09
N SER A 60 19.87 -1.42 -9.58
CA SER A 60 19.78 -2.12 -10.87
C SER A 60 20.12 -1.23 -12.06
N GLU A 61 19.72 0.05 -12.00
CA GLU A 61 20.03 1.05 -13.03
C GLU A 61 21.39 1.73 -12.81
N GLN A 62 22.16 1.29 -11.80
CA GLN A 62 23.48 1.83 -11.46
C GLN A 62 23.48 3.35 -11.24
N ILE A 63 22.37 3.87 -10.69
CA ILE A 63 22.26 5.28 -10.28
C ILE A 63 23.13 5.54 -9.04
N ILE A 64 23.28 4.51 -8.21
CA ILE A 64 24.14 4.49 -7.03
C ILE A 64 25.04 3.25 -7.09
N GLU A 65 26.12 3.25 -6.31
CA GLU A 65 27.04 2.11 -6.23
C GLU A 65 26.36 0.85 -5.69
N PHE A 66 26.73 -0.30 -6.23
CA PHE A 66 26.19 -1.58 -5.79
C PHE A 66 26.62 -1.90 -4.35
N LYS A 67 25.63 -2.00 -3.45
CA LYS A 67 25.80 -2.34 -2.04
C LYS A 67 24.51 -2.97 -1.49
N PRO A 68 24.56 -3.68 -0.36
CA PRO A 68 23.35 -4.13 0.33
C PRO A 68 22.40 -2.96 0.60
N ILE A 69 21.08 -3.18 0.51
CA ILE A 69 20.08 -2.11 0.73
C ILE A 69 20.30 -1.40 2.07
N LYS A 70 20.65 -2.17 3.11
CA LYS A 70 20.93 -1.67 4.46
C LYS A 70 22.05 -0.62 4.51
N ASP A 71 22.97 -0.67 3.56
CA ASP A 71 24.17 0.17 3.52
C ASP A 71 24.01 1.38 2.58
N ILE A 72 22.83 1.58 1.98
CA ILE A 72 22.51 2.78 1.21
C ILE A 72 22.49 3.98 2.16
N SER A 73 23.32 4.99 1.89
CA SER A 73 23.39 6.20 2.70
C SER A 73 22.36 7.23 2.24
N PHE A 74 21.95 8.13 3.14
CA PHE A 74 21.15 9.30 2.74
C PHE A 74 21.90 10.21 1.75
N SER A 75 23.24 10.19 1.74
CA SER A 75 24.06 10.91 0.73
C SER A 75 23.88 10.36 -0.68
N ASP A 76 23.58 9.06 -0.82
CA ASP A 76 23.23 8.46 -2.12
C ASP A 76 21.90 9.06 -2.64
N LEU A 77 20.99 9.45 -1.73
CA LEU A 77 19.71 10.08 -2.05
C LEU A 77 19.81 11.59 -2.31
N GLU A 78 20.70 12.27 -1.59
CA GLU A 78 20.96 13.71 -1.72
C GLU A 78 21.34 14.09 -3.16
N ASN A 79 22.12 13.24 -3.83
CA ASN A 79 22.70 13.51 -5.14
C ASN A 79 21.81 13.12 -6.32
N LEU A 80 20.64 12.52 -6.07
CA LEU A 80 19.72 12.09 -7.12
C LEU A 80 19.25 13.24 -8.00
N LYS A 81 19.23 13.07 -9.31
CA LYS A 81 18.76 14.07 -10.25
C LYS A 81 17.26 13.91 -10.47
N LYS A 82 16.61 15.00 -10.89
CA LYS A 82 15.18 14.98 -11.24
C LYS A 82 14.89 13.90 -12.30
N LYS A 83 15.79 13.78 -13.29
CA LYS A 83 15.72 12.78 -14.37
C LYS A 83 15.70 11.35 -13.82
N ASP A 84 16.42 11.06 -12.74
CA ASP A 84 16.46 9.71 -12.17
C ASP A 84 15.09 9.35 -11.57
N VAL A 85 14.46 10.30 -10.88
CA VAL A 85 13.09 10.09 -10.37
C VAL A 85 12.07 9.97 -11.50
N GLU A 86 12.20 10.77 -12.56
CA GLU A 86 11.35 10.66 -13.76
C GLU A 86 11.54 9.30 -14.48
N ASN A 87 12.77 8.78 -14.52
CA ASN A 87 13.08 7.45 -15.03
C ASN A 87 12.47 6.35 -14.15
N PHE A 88 12.52 6.49 -12.82
CA PHE A 88 11.83 5.56 -11.92
C PHE A 88 10.32 5.56 -12.16
N MET A 89 9.71 6.73 -12.35
CA MET A 89 8.29 6.81 -12.73
C MET A 89 7.99 6.10 -14.05
N ARG A 90 8.88 6.22 -15.05
CA ARG A 90 8.77 5.50 -16.33
C ARG A 90 8.92 3.99 -16.13
N PHE A 91 9.87 3.54 -15.33
CA PHE A 91 10.07 2.13 -14.96
C PHE A 91 8.78 1.54 -14.37
N LEU A 92 8.17 2.21 -13.39
CA LEU A 92 6.93 1.74 -12.78
C LEU A 92 5.78 1.65 -13.78
N LYS A 93 5.67 2.61 -14.71
CA LYS A 93 4.60 2.60 -15.72
C LYS A 93 4.81 1.54 -16.80
N LEU A 94 6.01 1.47 -17.36
CA LEU A 94 6.28 0.72 -18.58
C LEU A 94 6.70 -0.72 -18.29
N GLN A 95 7.58 -0.91 -17.32
CA GLN A 95 8.14 -2.24 -17.02
C GLN A 95 7.30 -2.99 -15.99
N GLN A 96 6.75 -2.28 -14.99
CA GLN A 96 5.89 -2.89 -13.98
C GLN A 96 4.39 -2.81 -14.34
N ASN A 97 4.05 -2.23 -15.50
CA ASN A 97 2.68 -2.05 -15.99
C ASN A 97 1.73 -1.45 -14.93
N MET A 98 2.24 -0.53 -14.09
CA MET A 98 1.46 0.06 -13.00
C MET A 98 0.56 1.19 -13.51
N GLN A 99 -0.68 1.18 -13.02
CA GLN A 99 -1.61 2.28 -13.21
C GLN A 99 -1.09 3.58 -12.58
N ASN A 100 -1.44 4.73 -13.17
CA ASN A 100 -1.02 6.05 -12.69
C ASN A 100 -1.30 6.26 -11.18
N SER A 101 -2.43 5.76 -10.67
CA SER A 101 -2.78 5.85 -9.25
C SER A 101 -1.77 5.12 -8.34
N SER A 102 -1.34 3.92 -8.74
CA SER A 102 -0.34 3.12 -8.02
C SER A 102 1.04 3.76 -8.08
N VAL A 103 1.43 4.31 -9.24
CA VAL A 103 2.67 5.08 -9.39
C VAL A 103 2.65 6.30 -8.48
N ASN A 104 1.58 7.09 -8.53
CA ASN A 104 1.42 8.29 -7.70
C ASN A 104 1.46 7.96 -6.20
N ARG A 105 0.92 6.81 -5.78
CA ARG A 105 1.01 6.31 -4.40
C ARG A 105 2.47 6.07 -3.98
N LYS A 106 3.24 5.36 -4.81
CA LYS A 106 4.67 5.09 -4.56
C LYS A 106 5.50 6.38 -4.51
N ILE A 107 5.29 7.29 -5.47
CA ILE A 107 5.98 8.60 -5.48
C ILE A 107 5.58 9.44 -4.27
N SER A 108 4.33 9.36 -3.81
CA SER A 108 3.90 10.06 -2.58
C SER A 108 4.59 9.51 -1.33
N ALA A 109 4.81 8.19 -1.24
CA ALA A 109 5.60 7.59 -0.17
C ALA A 109 7.04 8.15 -0.18
N LEU A 110 7.69 8.17 -1.36
CA LEU A 110 9.03 8.73 -1.52
C LEU A 110 9.08 10.23 -1.19
N LYS A 111 8.09 11.02 -1.61
CA LYS A 111 7.99 12.42 -1.20
C LYS A 111 7.92 12.57 0.33
N SER A 112 7.18 11.69 1.01
CA SER A 112 7.12 11.71 2.48
C SER A 112 8.47 11.38 3.11
N LEU A 113 9.22 10.41 2.56
CA LEU A 113 10.56 10.07 3.03
C LEU A 113 11.53 11.25 2.82
N PHE A 114 11.60 11.80 1.61
CA PHE A 114 12.50 12.93 1.34
C PHE A 114 12.16 14.16 2.16
N LYS A 115 10.87 14.46 2.38
CA LYS A 115 10.47 15.53 3.30
C LYS A 115 10.99 15.28 4.71
N TYR A 116 10.95 14.04 5.19
CA TYR A 116 11.48 13.70 6.50
C TYR A 116 12.99 13.97 6.56
N LEU A 117 13.76 13.37 5.63
CA LEU A 117 15.22 13.49 5.59
C LEU A 117 15.74 14.92 5.39
N THR A 118 14.91 15.82 4.81
CA THR A 118 15.32 17.19 4.48
C THR A 118 14.76 18.26 5.40
N SER A 119 13.91 17.91 6.37
CA SER A 119 13.23 18.92 7.19
C SER A 119 12.77 18.45 8.57
N LEU A 120 12.75 17.15 8.85
CA LEU A 120 12.19 16.60 10.09
C LEU A 120 13.13 15.64 10.81
N SER A 121 14.18 15.16 10.14
CA SER A 121 15.28 14.43 10.75
C SER A 121 16.29 15.39 11.36
N GLU A 122 17.00 14.95 12.39
CA GLU A 122 18.12 15.65 12.99
C GLU A 122 19.32 14.70 13.13
N ASN A 123 20.51 15.18 12.77
CA ASN A 123 21.78 14.50 13.01
C ASN A 123 22.35 14.91 14.39
N GLU A 124 23.55 14.43 14.73
CA GLU A 124 24.22 14.75 16.00
C GLU A 124 24.46 16.25 16.21
N ASP A 125 24.55 17.03 15.13
CA ASP A 125 24.75 18.48 15.13
C ASP A 125 23.42 19.29 15.15
N GLY A 126 22.27 18.61 15.14
CA GLY A 126 20.94 19.23 15.07
C GLY A 126 20.54 19.71 13.67
N GLU A 127 21.25 19.31 12.62
CA GLU A 127 20.90 19.60 11.23
C GLU A 127 20.14 18.44 10.57
N CYS A 128 19.37 18.73 9.52
CA CYS A 128 18.76 17.68 8.71
C CYS A 128 19.80 16.90 7.90
N TYR A 129 19.51 15.64 7.53
CA TYR A 129 20.47 14.79 6.84
C TYR A 129 20.97 15.35 5.51
N PHE A 130 20.12 16.05 4.77
CA PHE A 130 20.53 16.81 3.59
C PHE A 130 19.47 17.86 3.20
N TYR A 131 19.90 18.96 2.59
CA TYR A 131 19.00 20.08 2.28
C TYR A 131 18.29 19.93 0.92
N ARG A 132 18.91 19.24 -0.03
CA ARG A 132 18.43 19.17 -1.42
C ARG A 132 17.31 18.14 -1.60
N ASN A 133 16.06 18.60 -1.59
CA ASN A 133 14.91 17.74 -1.84
C ASN A 133 14.54 17.64 -3.35
N VAL A 134 15.04 16.62 -4.05
CA VAL A 134 14.69 16.38 -5.47
C VAL A 134 13.22 16.02 -5.67
N MET A 135 12.62 15.30 -4.71
CA MET A 135 11.22 14.85 -4.78
C MET A 135 10.23 16.01 -4.76
N ALA A 136 10.58 17.15 -4.17
CA ALA A 136 9.77 18.37 -4.19
C ALA A 136 9.56 18.92 -5.62
N LYS A 137 10.49 18.65 -6.54
CA LYS A 137 10.46 19.11 -7.94
C LYS A 137 9.61 18.23 -8.85
N ILE A 138 9.10 17.11 -8.35
CA ILE A 138 8.36 16.11 -9.14
C ILE A 138 6.87 16.44 -9.10
N GLU A 139 6.25 16.64 -10.26
CA GLU A 139 4.81 16.86 -10.34
C GLU A 139 4.06 15.52 -10.35
N ILE A 140 3.01 15.44 -9.53
CA ILE A 140 2.12 14.29 -9.48
C ILE A 140 0.78 14.73 -10.07
N HIS A 141 0.51 14.31 -11.30
CA HIS A 141 -0.82 14.48 -11.88
C HIS A 141 -1.76 13.46 -11.22
N LYS A 142 -2.55 13.93 -10.25
CA LYS A 142 -3.71 13.18 -9.80
C LYS A 142 -4.74 13.32 -10.90
N ASP A 143 -5.06 12.23 -11.59
CA ASP A 143 -6.27 12.16 -12.39
C ASP A 143 -7.41 12.58 -11.45
N LYS A 144 -7.94 13.80 -11.64
CA LYS A 144 -9.12 14.27 -10.92
C LYS A 144 -10.28 13.47 -11.48
N GLU A 145 -10.40 12.23 -11.02
CA GLU A 145 -11.64 11.51 -11.24
C GLU A 145 -12.72 12.31 -10.53
N THR A 146 -13.64 12.86 -11.32
CA THR A 146 -14.81 13.53 -10.75
C THR A 146 -15.59 12.53 -9.91
N LEU A 147 -16.21 12.98 -8.82
CA LEU A 147 -17.08 12.11 -8.01
C LEU A 147 -18.10 11.36 -8.88
N ASN A 148 -18.56 11.98 -9.97
CA ASN A 148 -19.43 11.37 -10.97
C ASN A 148 -18.78 10.24 -11.77
N ALA A 149 -17.54 10.40 -12.21
CA ALA A 149 -16.80 9.33 -12.91
C ALA A 149 -16.52 8.15 -11.97
N ARG A 150 -16.14 8.43 -10.71
CA ARG A 150 -15.96 7.41 -9.66
C ARG A 150 -17.27 6.69 -9.38
N ALA A 151 -18.35 7.43 -9.16
CA ALA A 151 -19.68 6.86 -8.93
C ALA A 151 -20.17 6.05 -10.13
N LYS A 152 -19.87 6.47 -11.37
CA LYS A 152 -20.22 5.72 -12.58
C LYS A 152 -19.44 4.40 -12.70
N ARG A 153 -18.15 4.39 -12.38
CA ARG A 153 -17.35 3.15 -12.29
C ARG A 153 -17.77 2.24 -11.15
N MET A 154 -18.21 2.82 -10.03
CA MET A 154 -18.73 2.04 -8.92
C MET A 154 -20.10 1.47 -9.25
N ARG A 155 -21.00 2.23 -9.89
CA ARG A 155 -22.33 1.76 -10.34
C ARG A 155 -22.25 0.49 -11.19
N SER A 156 -21.31 0.38 -12.12
CA SER A 156 -21.15 -0.86 -12.90
C SER A 156 -20.63 -2.06 -12.10
N LYS A 157 -20.28 -1.87 -10.83
CA LYS A 157 -19.82 -2.91 -9.89
C LYS A 157 -20.75 -3.05 -8.67
N ILE A 158 -21.76 -2.19 -8.57
CA ILE A 158 -22.78 -2.27 -7.53
C ILE A 158 -23.86 -3.20 -8.07
N PHE A 159 -24.18 -4.25 -7.31
CA PHE A 159 -25.34 -5.08 -7.57
C PHE A 159 -26.58 -4.17 -7.44
N HIS A 160 -27.30 -3.99 -8.54
CA HIS A 160 -28.51 -3.16 -8.56
C HIS A 160 -29.69 -4.09 -8.74
N ASN A 161 -30.50 -4.27 -7.69
CA ASN A 161 -31.68 -5.15 -7.63
C ASN A 161 -31.42 -6.67 -7.68
N ASP A 162 -30.18 -7.11 -7.88
CA ASP A 162 -29.82 -8.54 -7.94
C ASP A 162 -29.38 -9.12 -6.58
N ASP A 163 -29.42 -8.35 -5.50
CA ASP A 163 -28.97 -8.80 -4.17
C ASP A 163 -29.75 -10.03 -3.69
N GLN A 164 -31.07 -10.03 -3.92
CA GLN A 164 -31.94 -11.16 -3.59
C GLN A 164 -31.68 -12.36 -4.50
N GLU A 165 -31.40 -12.13 -5.79
CA GLU A 165 -31.07 -13.19 -6.73
C GLU A 165 -29.73 -13.84 -6.37
N PHE A 166 -28.72 -13.04 -6.03
CA PHE A 166 -27.43 -13.52 -5.56
C PHE A 166 -27.56 -14.32 -4.25
N LEU A 167 -28.31 -13.81 -3.27
CA LEU A 167 -28.55 -14.53 -2.01
C LEU A 167 -29.31 -15.85 -2.25
N ASN A 168 -30.30 -15.84 -3.14
CA ASN A 168 -31.04 -17.05 -3.51
C ASN A 168 -30.15 -18.05 -4.26
N TYR A 169 -29.28 -17.59 -5.15
CA TYR A 169 -28.30 -18.43 -5.83
C TYR A 169 -27.37 -19.10 -4.81
N VAL A 170 -26.78 -18.32 -3.88
CA VAL A 170 -25.91 -18.87 -2.83
C VAL A 170 -26.70 -19.87 -1.97
N LYS A 171 -27.94 -19.57 -1.62
CA LYS A 171 -28.74 -20.40 -0.72
C LYS A 171 -29.30 -21.67 -1.37
N TYR A 172 -29.62 -21.68 -2.66
CA TYR A 172 -30.40 -22.76 -3.26
C TYR A 172 -29.76 -23.40 -4.51
N GLU A 173 -28.84 -22.71 -5.17
CA GLU A 173 -28.33 -23.15 -6.48
C GLU A 173 -26.83 -23.47 -6.47
N HIS A 174 -26.04 -22.76 -5.66
CA HIS A 174 -24.59 -22.88 -5.64
C HIS A 174 -24.11 -24.31 -5.34
N GLU A 175 -24.83 -25.04 -4.49
CA GLU A 175 -24.54 -26.45 -4.15
C GLU A 175 -24.36 -27.35 -5.36
N LYS A 176 -25.13 -27.11 -6.43
CA LYS A 176 -25.13 -27.92 -7.65
C LYS A 176 -23.85 -27.76 -8.47
N SER A 177 -23.10 -26.68 -8.22
CA SER A 177 -21.85 -26.35 -8.93
C SER A 177 -20.59 -26.87 -8.22
N LEU A 178 -20.72 -27.51 -7.05
CA LEU A 178 -19.61 -27.86 -6.18
C LEU A 178 -19.18 -29.32 -6.32
N THR A 179 -17.87 -29.58 -6.19
CA THR A 179 -17.33 -30.93 -6.00
C THR A 179 -17.71 -31.48 -4.61
N LYS A 180 -17.66 -32.81 -4.41
CA LYS A 180 -18.00 -33.45 -3.12
C LYS A 180 -17.24 -32.85 -1.92
N HIS A 181 -15.95 -32.54 -2.10
CA HIS A 181 -15.15 -31.93 -1.04
C HIS A 181 -15.58 -30.49 -0.75
N GLN A 182 -15.83 -29.68 -1.79
CA GLN A 182 -16.31 -28.30 -1.61
C GLN A 182 -17.71 -28.25 -0.99
N LEU A 183 -18.59 -29.16 -1.40
CA LEU A 183 -19.95 -29.26 -0.88
C LEU A 183 -19.96 -29.51 0.64
N PHE A 184 -19.05 -30.35 1.14
CA PHE A 184 -18.91 -30.58 2.58
C PHE A 184 -18.65 -29.28 3.37
N TYR A 185 -17.66 -28.49 2.94
CA TYR A 185 -17.35 -27.21 3.60
C TYR A 185 -18.45 -26.18 3.41
N PHE A 186 -19.03 -26.13 2.21
CA PHE A 186 -20.13 -25.23 1.92
C PHE A 186 -21.33 -25.50 2.83
N LEU A 187 -21.81 -26.76 2.92
CA LEU A 187 -22.95 -27.11 3.78
C LEU A 187 -22.69 -26.80 5.26
N ARG A 188 -21.45 -26.96 5.73
CA ARG A 188 -21.06 -26.60 7.11
C ARG A 188 -21.20 -25.10 7.38
N ASP A 189 -20.80 -24.26 6.43
CA ASP A 189 -20.66 -22.81 6.63
C ASP A 189 -21.82 -21.99 6.00
N LYS A 190 -22.69 -22.62 5.22
CA LYS A 190 -23.73 -22.01 4.39
C LYS A 190 -24.58 -20.99 5.13
N GLU A 191 -25.16 -21.37 6.28
CA GLU A 191 -26.06 -20.47 7.02
C GLU A 191 -25.34 -19.21 7.51
N ARG A 192 -24.11 -19.37 8.02
CA ARG A 192 -23.27 -18.26 8.45
C ARG A 192 -22.94 -17.34 7.29
N ASP A 193 -22.48 -17.91 6.18
CA ASP A 193 -22.02 -17.13 5.04
C ASP A 193 -23.20 -16.38 4.37
N VAL A 194 -24.37 -17.01 4.26
CA VAL A 194 -25.60 -16.33 3.79
C VAL A 194 -26.01 -15.19 4.72
N ALA A 195 -25.92 -15.35 6.05
CA ALA A 195 -26.24 -14.30 7.00
C ALA A 195 -25.26 -13.10 6.89
N ILE A 196 -23.96 -13.38 6.76
CA ILE A 196 -22.92 -12.37 6.57
C ILE A 196 -23.13 -11.62 5.25
N LEU A 197 -23.38 -12.33 4.14
CA LEU A 197 -23.66 -11.73 2.84
C LEU A 197 -24.93 -10.87 2.88
N SER A 198 -25.99 -11.34 3.56
CA SER A 198 -27.24 -10.58 3.73
C SER A 198 -26.99 -9.28 4.52
N LEU A 199 -26.15 -9.34 5.56
CA LEU A 199 -25.78 -8.16 6.34
C LEU A 199 -24.98 -7.15 5.49
N PHE A 200 -24.00 -7.60 4.71
CA PHE A 200 -23.22 -6.73 3.82
C PHE A 200 -24.10 -6.04 2.78
N LEU A 201 -24.99 -6.78 2.13
CA LEU A 201 -25.87 -6.25 1.09
C LEU A 201 -26.94 -5.31 1.68
N GLY A 202 -27.53 -5.66 2.83
CA GLY A 202 -28.59 -4.86 3.44
C GLY A 202 -28.12 -3.60 4.15
N SER A 203 -26.90 -3.58 4.69
CA SER A 203 -26.38 -2.44 5.48
C SER A 203 -25.31 -1.60 4.76
N GLY A 204 -24.66 -2.16 3.74
CA GLY A 204 -23.50 -1.52 3.10
C GLY A 204 -22.27 -1.41 4.00
N ILE A 205 -22.22 -2.15 5.11
CA ILE A 205 -21.10 -2.18 6.05
C ILE A 205 -19.83 -2.71 5.36
N ARG A 206 -18.67 -2.12 5.68
CA ARG A 206 -17.38 -2.54 5.12
C ARG A 206 -16.94 -3.86 5.75
N VAL A 207 -16.20 -4.67 4.99
CA VAL A 207 -15.62 -5.94 5.49
C VAL A 207 -14.77 -5.77 6.76
N SER A 208 -14.21 -4.58 6.97
CA SER A 208 -13.40 -4.27 8.14
C SER A 208 -14.21 -3.84 9.37
N GLU A 209 -15.48 -3.46 9.22
CA GLU A 209 -16.34 -2.98 10.32
C GLU A 209 -16.93 -4.15 11.08
#